data_AF-D4YRE1-F1
#
_entry.id   AF-D4YRE1-F1
#
_cell.length_a   1.000
_cell.length_b   1.000
_cell.length_c   1.000
_cell.angle_alpha   90.00
_cell.angle_beta   90.00
_cell.angle_gamma   90.00
#
_symmetry.space_group_name_H-M   'P 1'
#
loop_
_entity.id
_entity.type
_entity.pdbx_description
1 polymer ?
#
loop_
_entity_poly.entity_id
_entity_poly.type
_entity_poly.pdbx_seq_one_letter_code
_entity_poly.pdbx_strand_id
1 'polypeptide(L)'
;MPLLQTIMLSIFPADKRGAAMGTVGIVIGLAPTIGPTLSGLIIDNLSWRHLFSIIAPIAGIVLVLAFFLVKDVLPTKEEKIDIISVATSTIGFGSLLYGFSEAGNKGWPNPGILAFIEFGIIFIILFGIRQLKMYDPFLDITVFKHFEFSLAAILSGVTYLAMVGIEMVLPLYIQNLRGESAFHSGLILLPGALMF
;
A
#
# COMPACT_ATOMS: atom_id res chain seq x y z
N MET A 1 7.66 -1.36 -3.21
CA MET A 1 7.41 -2.20 -4.41
C MET A 1 8.16 -1.74 -5.66
N PRO A 2 8.08 -0.49 -6.13
CA PRO A 2 8.71 -0.10 -7.40
C PRO A 2 10.22 -0.30 -7.40
N LEU A 3 10.91 0.07 -6.31
CA LEU A 3 12.36 -0.15 -6.20
C LEU A 3 12.75 -1.62 -6.33
N LEU A 4 12.03 -2.53 -5.66
CA LEU A 4 12.30 -3.96 -5.72
C LEU A 4 12.07 -4.50 -7.14
N GLN A 5 10.97 -4.11 -7.79
CA GLN A 5 10.70 -4.51 -9.18
C GLN A 5 11.79 -3.99 -10.13
N THR A 6 12.17 -2.72 -10.03
CA THR A 6 13.23 -2.11 -10.86
C THR A 6 14.57 -2.81 -10.65
N ILE A 7 14.96 -3.07 -9.40
CA ILE A 7 16.19 -3.79 -9.07
C ILE A 7 16.18 -5.19 -9.68
N MET A 8 15.10 -5.94 -9.51
CA MET A 8 15.00 -7.30 -10.02
C MET A 8 15.03 -7.36 -11.55
N LEU A 9 14.35 -6.44 -12.23
CA LEU A 9 14.40 -6.32 -13.69
C LEU A 9 15.78 -5.89 -14.21
N SER A 10 16.57 -5.20 -13.38
CA SER A 10 17.91 -4.74 -13.71
C SER A 10 18.99 -5.80 -13.47
N ILE A 11 18.89 -6.59 -12.40
CA ILE A 11 19.88 -7.63 -12.05
C ILE A 11 19.66 -8.92 -12.86
N PHE A 12 18.40 -9.30 -13.12
CA PHE A 12 18.10 -10.57 -13.79
C PHE A 12 17.99 -10.43 -15.31
N PRO A 13 18.63 -11.33 -16.08
CA PRO A 13 18.48 -11.37 -17.53
C PRO A 13 17.04 -11.75 -17.92
N ALA A 14 16.63 -11.35 -19.12
CA ALA A 14 15.22 -11.36 -19.54
C ALA A 14 14.54 -12.73 -19.41
N ASP A 15 15.28 -13.81 -19.68
CA ASP A 15 14.86 -15.21 -19.57
C ASP A 15 14.60 -15.67 -18.12
N LYS A 16 15.22 -15.01 -17.12
CA LYS A 16 15.08 -15.34 -15.69
C LYS A 16 14.16 -14.41 -14.92
N ARG A 17 13.73 -13.30 -15.53
CA ARG A 17 12.83 -12.32 -14.89
C ARG A 17 11.54 -12.95 -14.40
N GLY A 18 10.97 -13.90 -15.14
CA GLY A 18 9.76 -14.61 -14.75
C GLY A 18 9.91 -15.39 -13.44
N ALA A 19 10.97 -16.20 -13.31
CA ALA A 19 11.24 -16.94 -12.08
C ALA A 19 11.57 -16.02 -10.89
N ALA A 20 12.32 -14.94 -11.16
CA ALA A 20 12.70 -13.97 -10.14
C ALA A 20 11.49 -13.18 -9.62
N MET A 21 10.61 -12.70 -10.52
CA MET A 21 9.34 -12.07 -10.18
C MET A 21 8.36 -13.04 -9.52
N GLY A 22 8.32 -14.31 -9.96
CA GLY A 22 7.48 -15.34 -9.34
C GLY A 22 7.87 -15.62 -7.89
N THR A 23 9.17 -15.69 -7.60
CA THR A 23 9.66 -15.87 -6.22
C THR A 23 9.26 -14.70 -5.32
N VAL A 24 9.39 -13.47 -5.83
CA VAL A 24 8.91 -12.26 -5.13
C VAL A 24 7.40 -12.30 -4.94
N GLY A 25 6.66 -12.71 -5.97
CA GLY A 25 5.20 -12.87 -5.93
C GLY A 25 4.76 -13.83 -4.83
N ILE A 26 5.42 -14.97 -4.68
CA ILE A 26 5.15 -15.94 -3.60
C ILE A 26 5.33 -15.29 -2.22
N VAL A 27 6.43 -14.56 -2.01
CA VAL A 27 6.69 -13.90 -0.72
C VAL A 27 5.65 -12.81 -0.42
N ILE A 28 5.28 -12.01 -1.44
CA ILE A 28 4.29 -10.94 -1.30
C ILE A 28 2.89 -11.52 -1.08
N GLY A 29 2.53 -12.60 -1.77
CA GLY A 29 1.23 -13.26 -1.65
C GLY A 29 1.05 -13.98 -0.31
N LEU A 30 2.09 -14.67 0.17
CA LEU A 30 2.03 -15.40 1.45
C LEU A 30 1.92 -14.48 2.67
N ALA A 31 2.42 -13.25 2.60
CA ALA A 31 2.41 -12.34 3.74
C ALA A 31 0.97 -11.99 4.20
N PRO A 32 0.05 -11.53 3.32
CA PRO A 32 -1.37 -11.39 3.64
C PRO A 32 -2.07 -12.69 4.01
N THR A 33 -1.66 -13.84 3.48
CA THR A 33 -2.28 -15.14 3.81
C THR A 33 -2.01 -15.57 5.24
N ILE A 34 -0.75 -15.47 5.66
CA ILE A 34 -0.31 -15.95 6.98
C ILE A 34 -0.61 -14.89 8.03
N GLY A 35 -0.59 -13.60 7.67
CA GLY A 35 -0.73 -12.46 8.57
C GLY A 35 -1.96 -12.55 9.49
N PRO A 36 -3.20 -12.57 8.99
CA PRO A 36 -4.42 -12.63 9.80
C PRO A 36 -4.54 -13.91 10.62
N THR A 37 -4.11 -15.05 10.08
CA THR A 37 -4.20 -16.35 10.78
C THR A 37 -3.22 -16.41 11.95
N LEU A 38 -1.96 -16.03 11.71
CA LEU A 38 -0.91 -16.04 12.72
C LEU A 38 -1.15 -14.94 13.77
N SER A 39 -1.59 -13.76 13.33
CA SER A 39 -1.95 -12.68 14.25
C SER A 39 -3.19 -13.01 15.07
N GLY A 40 -4.22 -13.64 14.48
CA GLY A 40 -5.41 -14.11 15.18
C GLY A 40 -5.08 -15.16 16.25
N LEU A 41 -4.21 -16.13 15.93
CA LEU A 41 -3.77 -17.14 16.90
C LEU A 41 -3.05 -16.50 18.10
N ILE A 42 -2.20 -15.50 17.85
CA ILE A 42 -1.48 -14.81 18.91
C ILE A 42 -2.44 -13.95 19.73
N ILE A 43 -3.35 -13.20 19.12
CA ILE A 43 -4.26 -12.29 19.83
C ILE A 43 -5.33 -13.06 20.62
N ASP A 44 -5.78 -14.21 20.14
CA ASP A 44 -6.76 -15.04 20.85
C ASP A 44 -6.16 -15.69 22.11
N ASN A 45 -4.85 -15.97 22.13
CA ASN A 45 -4.18 -16.67 23.25
C ASN A 45 -3.28 -15.76 24.11
N LEU A 46 -2.80 -14.66 23.55
CA LEU A 46 -1.84 -13.73 24.15
C LEU A 46 -2.29 -12.29 23.87
N SER A 47 -1.59 -11.31 24.48
CA SER A 47 -1.85 -9.91 24.17
C SER A 47 -1.23 -9.48 22.85
N TRP A 48 -1.80 -8.45 22.23
CA TRP A 48 -1.27 -7.78 21.03
C TRP A 48 0.22 -7.39 21.14
N ARG A 49 0.74 -7.19 22.36
CA ARG A 49 2.16 -6.89 22.61
C ARG A 49 3.09 -8.05 22.23
N HIS A 50 2.63 -9.29 22.37
CA HIS A 50 3.42 -10.47 22.02
C HIS A 50 3.61 -10.58 20.51
N LEU A 51 2.61 -10.16 19.72
CA LEU A 51 2.72 -10.08 18.28
C LEU A 51 3.88 -9.16 17.88
N PHE A 52 3.95 -7.95 18.45
CA PHE A 52 5.07 -7.04 18.21
C PHE A 52 6.39 -7.57 18.75
N SER A 53 6.38 -8.25 19.90
CA SER A 53 7.59 -8.83 20.49
C SER A 53 8.18 -9.96 19.64
N ILE A 54 7.36 -10.68 18.87
CA ILE A 54 7.79 -11.72 17.92
C ILE A 54 8.27 -11.08 16.60
N ILE A 55 7.56 -10.08 16.08
CA ILE A 55 7.90 -9.44 14.80
C ILE A 55 9.15 -8.56 14.92
N ALA A 56 9.32 -7.84 16.05
CA ALA A 56 10.42 -6.92 16.28
C ALA A 56 11.82 -7.55 16.09
N PRO A 57 12.16 -8.72 16.68
CA PRO A 57 13.48 -9.33 16.47
C PRO A 57 13.68 -9.78 15.02
N ILE A 58 12.64 -10.28 14.35
CA ILE A 58 12.71 -10.66 12.92
C ILE A 58 13.00 -9.43 12.07
N ALA A 59 12.27 -8.34 12.29
CA ALA A 59 12.49 -7.07 11.61
C ALA A 59 13.90 -6.53 11.88
N GLY A 60 14.38 -6.63 13.12
CA GLY A 60 15.75 -6.25 13.50
C GLY A 60 16.81 -7.05 12.74
N ILE A 61 16.67 -8.38 12.67
CA ILE A 61 17.58 -9.25 11.91
C ILE A 61 17.56 -8.86 10.43
N VAL A 62 16.38 -8.67 9.84
CA VAL A 62 16.24 -8.26 8.43
C VAL A 62 16.91 -6.91 8.19
N LEU A 63 16.74 -5.93 9.07
CA LEU A 63 17.41 -4.62 8.96
C LEU A 63 18.94 -4.74 9.04
N VAL A 64 19.44 -5.52 10.00
CA VAL A 64 20.88 -5.77 10.14
C VAL A 64 21.44 -6.46 8.91
N LEU A 65 20.79 -7.53 8.44
CA LEU A 65 21.20 -8.23 7.24
C LEU A 65 21.11 -7.34 6.00
N ALA A 66 20.05 -6.54 5.86
CA ALA A 66 19.91 -5.61 4.75
C ALA A 66 21.04 -4.59 4.72
N PHE A 67 21.43 -4.06 5.87
CA PHE A 67 22.55 -3.11 5.97
C PHE A 67 23.88 -3.70 5.47
N PHE A 68 24.13 -4.99 5.68
CA PHE A 68 25.38 -5.65 5.26
C PHE A 68 25.31 -6.31 3.87
N LEU A 69 24.14 -6.79 3.45
CA LEU A 69 23.98 -7.61 2.24
C LEU A 69 23.44 -6.83 1.04
N VAL A 70 22.66 -5.76 1.27
CA VAL A 70 22.15 -4.95 0.17
C VAL A 70 23.29 -4.10 -0.38
N LYS A 71 23.53 -4.24 -1.67
CA LYS A 71 24.53 -3.45 -2.40
C LYS A 71 23.82 -2.53 -3.37
N ASP A 72 24.44 -1.40 -3.64
CA ASP A 72 23.98 -0.49 -4.68
C ASP A 72 24.17 -1.15 -6.05
N VAL A 73 23.04 -1.43 -6.70
CA VAL A 73 22.99 -2.09 -8.01
C VAL A 73 22.60 -1.13 -9.13
N LEU A 74 22.16 0.07 -8.78
CA LEU A 74 21.80 1.13 -9.72
C LEU A 74 22.68 2.36 -9.45
N PRO A 75 23.08 3.10 -10.50
CA PRO A 75 23.80 4.34 -10.32
C PRO A 75 22.92 5.35 -9.56
N THR A 76 23.44 5.89 -8.47
CA THR A 76 22.78 6.95 -7.71
C THR A 76 22.86 8.24 -8.50
N LYS A 77 21.70 8.81 -8.88
CA LYS A 77 21.62 10.15 -9.46
C LYS A 77 21.24 11.14 -8.36
N GLU A 78 21.96 12.26 -8.27
CA GLU A 78 21.58 13.36 -7.39
C GLU A 78 20.36 14.08 -7.99
N GLU A 79 19.18 13.59 -7.63
CA GLU A 79 17.94 14.27 -7.96
C GLU A 79 17.60 15.30 -6.89
N LYS A 80 17.33 16.54 -7.33
CA LYS A 80 16.85 17.58 -6.44
C LYS A 80 15.38 17.32 -6.13
N ILE A 81 15.10 17.03 -4.86
CA ILE A 81 13.73 16.86 -4.38
C ILE A 81 12.99 18.20 -4.56
N ASP A 82 11.90 18.20 -5.34
CA ASP A 82 11.00 19.35 -5.44
C ASP A 82 10.13 19.44 -4.18
N ILE A 83 10.62 20.17 -3.17
CA ILE A 83 9.96 20.36 -1.87
C ILE A 83 8.53 20.89 -2.04
N ILE A 84 8.27 21.72 -3.06
CA ILE A 84 6.93 22.28 -3.30
C ILE A 84 5.98 21.17 -3.77
N SER A 85 6.43 20.29 -4.67
CA SER A 85 5.65 19.13 -5.11
C SER A 85 5.41 18.14 -3.97
N VAL A 86 6.41 17.92 -3.11
CA VAL A 86 6.23 17.12 -1.90
C VAL A 86 5.18 17.73 -1.00
N ALA A 87 5.29 19.02 -0.65
CA ALA A 87 4.33 19.69 0.22
C ALA A 87 2.90 19.68 -0.35
N THR A 88 2.74 20.01 -1.63
CA THR A 88 1.42 20.04 -2.29
C THR A 88 0.79 18.64 -2.38
N SER A 89 1.58 17.60 -2.69
CA SER A 89 1.09 16.21 -2.68
C SER A 89 0.73 15.74 -1.27
N THR A 90 1.57 16.01 -0.27
CA THR A 90 1.30 15.63 1.13
C THR A 90 0.04 16.30 1.65
N ILE A 91 -0.15 17.59 1.37
CA ILE A 91 -1.36 18.31 1.77
C ILE A 91 -2.57 17.76 1.02
N GLY A 92 -2.49 17.60 -0.30
CA GLY A 92 -3.59 17.10 -1.11
C GLY A 92 -4.07 15.70 -0.72
N PHE A 93 -3.16 14.73 -0.73
CA PHE A 93 -3.48 13.35 -0.36
C PHE A 93 -3.79 13.21 1.14
N GLY A 94 -3.10 13.97 2.00
CA GLY A 94 -3.34 13.95 3.45
C GLY A 94 -4.72 14.48 3.81
N SER A 95 -5.17 15.59 3.20
CA SER A 95 -6.51 16.13 3.41
C SER A 95 -7.60 15.21 2.87
N LEU A 96 -7.40 14.60 1.69
CA LEU A 96 -8.32 13.58 1.17
C LEU A 96 -8.42 12.38 2.13
N LEU A 97 -7.28 11.83 2.55
CA LEU A 97 -7.22 10.69 3.46
C LEU A 97 -7.96 10.99 4.78
N TYR A 98 -7.70 12.16 5.37
CA TYR A 98 -8.37 12.60 6.58
C TYR A 98 -9.88 12.75 6.37
N GLY A 99 -10.30 13.38 5.26
CA GLY A 99 -11.70 13.55 4.91
C GLY A 99 -12.45 12.22 4.81
N PHE A 100 -11.92 11.26 4.03
CA PHE A 100 -12.54 9.94 3.90
C PHE A 100 -12.50 9.13 5.20
N SER A 101 -11.41 9.19 5.96
CA SER A 101 -11.29 8.50 7.25
C SER A 101 -12.33 8.99 8.25
N GLU A 102 -12.57 10.30 8.30
CA GLU A 102 -13.49 10.89 9.26
C GLU A 102 -14.94 10.84 8.80
N ALA A 103 -15.19 10.74 7.49
CA ALA A 103 -16.53 10.53 6.93
C ALA A 103 -17.19 9.26 7.50
N GLY A 104 -16.41 8.20 7.76
CA GLY A 104 -16.89 6.98 8.40
C GLY A 104 -17.32 7.16 9.87
N ASN A 105 -16.70 8.10 10.59
CA ASN A 105 -16.97 8.35 12.01
C ASN A 105 -18.08 9.38 12.24
N LYS A 106 -17.99 10.53 11.56
CA LYS A 106 -18.84 11.72 11.76
C LYS A 106 -20.00 11.83 10.76
N GLY A 107 -20.02 10.96 9.74
CA GLY A 107 -21.01 10.97 8.66
C GLY A 107 -20.69 11.96 7.53
N TRP A 108 -21.10 11.60 6.32
CA TRP A 108 -20.84 12.34 5.08
C TRP A 108 -21.35 13.79 5.00
N PRO A 109 -22.55 14.15 5.51
CA PRO A 109 -23.06 15.51 5.33
C PRO A 109 -22.38 16.56 6.24
N ASN A 110 -21.28 16.22 6.92
CA ASN A 110 -20.54 17.16 7.75
C ASN A 110 -19.79 18.19 6.85
N PRO A 111 -20.09 19.49 6.95
CA PRO A 111 -19.46 20.51 6.11
C PRO A 111 -17.93 20.58 6.25
N GLY A 112 -17.41 20.27 7.44
CA GLY A 112 -15.96 20.24 7.67
C GLY A 112 -15.28 19.12 6.86
N ILE A 113 -15.92 17.95 6.76
CA ILE A 113 -15.37 16.81 6.03
C ILE A 113 -15.36 17.09 4.53
N LEU A 114 -16.47 17.63 4.01
CA LEU A 114 -16.56 18.05 2.60
C LEU A 114 -15.52 19.12 2.27
N ALA A 115 -15.29 20.08 3.17
CA ALA A 115 -14.24 21.09 3.00
C ALA A 115 -12.83 20.48 2.94
N PHE A 116 -12.51 19.47 3.77
CA PHE A 116 -11.23 18.76 3.68
C PHE A 116 -11.07 17.98 2.38
N ILE A 117 -12.15 17.36 1.88
CA ILE A 117 -12.13 16.65 0.60
C ILE A 117 -11.92 17.63 -0.56
N GLU A 118 -12.70 18.71 -0.62
CA GLU A 118 -12.57 19.77 -1.63
C GLU A 118 -11.16 20.39 -1.61
N PHE A 119 -10.65 20.70 -0.42
CA PHE A 119 -9.30 21.22 -0.24
C PHE A 119 -8.23 20.23 -0.75
N GLY A 120 -8.38 18.94 -0.44
CA GLY A 120 -7.50 17.89 -0.95
C GLY A 120 -7.50 17.79 -2.48
N ILE A 121 -8.69 17.84 -3.10
CA ILE A 121 -8.84 17.83 -4.57
C ILE A 121 -8.12 19.02 -5.20
N ILE A 122 -8.30 20.23 -4.65
CA ILE A 122 -7.64 21.45 -5.16
C ILE A 122 -6.12 21.29 -5.13
N PHE A 123 -5.54 20.80 -4.03
CA PHE A 123 -4.10 20.62 -3.91
C PHE A 123 -3.55 19.53 -4.82
N ILE A 124 -4.30 18.45 -5.06
CA ILE A 124 -3.92 17.41 -6.03
C ILE A 124 -3.94 17.96 -7.46
N ILE A 125 -4.93 18.78 -7.82
CA ILE A 125 -4.96 19.44 -9.13
C ILE A 125 -3.77 20.39 -9.28
N LEU A 126 -3.47 21.20 -8.26
CA LEU A 126 -2.31 22.10 -8.27
C LEU A 126 -0.99 21.32 -8.40
N PHE A 127 -0.84 20.23 -7.66
CA PHE A 127 0.28 19.30 -7.81
C PHE A 127 0.37 18.78 -9.24
N GLY A 128 -0.75 18.33 -9.82
CA GLY A 128 -0.79 17.79 -11.17
C GLY A 128 -0.41 18.81 -12.26
N ILE A 129 -0.94 20.02 -12.17
CA ILE A 129 -0.59 21.13 -13.08
C ILE A 129 0.90 21.47 -12.97
N ARG A 130 1.47 21.44 -11.76
CA ARG A 130 2.89 21.68 -11.54
C ARG A 130 3.74 20.60 -12.18
N GLN A 131 3.43 19.32 -11.97
CA GLN A 131 4.15 18.19 -12.57
C GLN A 131 4.16 18.29 -14.11
N LEU A 132 3.03 18.66 -14.72
CA LEU A 132 2.93 18.82 -16.18
C LEU A 132 3.79 19.97 -16.75
N LYS A 133 4.18 20.94 -15.91
CA LYS A 133 4.99 22.10 -16.32
C LYS A 133 6.49 21.96 -16.01
N MET A 134 6.88 20.93 -15.25
CA MET A 134 8.28 20.73 -14.88
C MET A 134 9.06 20.00 -15.98
N TYR A 135 10.34 20.35 -16.10
CA TYR A 135 11.26 19.68 -17.03
C TYR A 135 11.63 18.27 -16.57
N ASP A 136 11.82 18.07 -15.27
CA ASP A 136 12.11 16.77 -14.65
C ASP A 136 11.05 16.48 -13.57
N PRO A 137 9.86 15.97 -13.97
CA PRO A 137 8.76 15.76 -13.03
C PRO A 137 9.00 14.54 -12.15
N PHE A 138 8.67 14.68 -10.87
CA PHE A 138 8.66 13.58 -9.91
C PHE A 138 7.66 12.48 -10.30
N LEU A 139 6.52 12.89 -10.86
CA LEU A 139 5.51 11.99 -11.39
C LEU A 139 5.17 12.44 -12.80
N ASP A 140 5.46 11.59 -13.78
CA ASP A 140 5.02 11.84 -15.15
C ASP A 140 3.53 11.57 -15.27
N ILE A 141 2.73 12.64 -15.25
CA ILE A 141 1.26 12.57 -15.37
C ILE A 141 0.83 12.49 -16.84
N THR A 142 1.75 12.69 -17.80
CA THR A 142 1.41 12.67 -19.23
C THR A 142 0.95 11.29 -19.70
N VAL A 143 1.32 10.22 -19.00
CA VAL A 143 0.85 8.85 -19.22
C VAL A 143 -0.68 8.72 -19.18
N PHE A 144 -1.36 9.54 -18.36
CA PHE A 144 -2.83 9.55 -18.29
C PHE A 144 -3.50 10.14 -19.54
N LYS A 145 -2.74 10.73 -20.47
CA LYS A 145 -3.27 11.11 -21.79
C LYS A 145 -3.61 9.88 -22.64
N HIS A 146 -2.97 8.75 -22.38
CA HIS A 146 -3.28 7.49 -23.07
C HIS A 146 -4.50 6.84 -22.43
N PHE A 147 -5.53 6.61 -23.23
CA PHE A 147 -6.81 6.09 -22.75
C PHE A 147 -6.65 4.70 -22.12
N GLU A 148 -5.85 3.83 -22.72
CA GLU A 148 -5.59 2.47 -22.24
C GLU A 148 -4.94 2.49 -20.86
N PHE A 149 -3.97 3.38 -20.65
CA PHE A 149 -3.31 3.54 -19.37
C PHE A 149 -4.27 4.10 -18.31
N SER A 150 -5.02 5.15 -18.64
CA SER A 150 -5.99 5.75 -17.72
C SER A 150 -7.09 4.78 -17.32
N LEU A 151 -7.61 4.02 -18.28
CA LEU A 151 -8.60 2.99 -18.02
C LEU A 151 -8.03 1.90 -17.12
N ALA A 152 -6.83 1.38 -17.44
CA ALA A 152 -6.17 0.36 -16.62
C ALA A 152 -5.90 0.86 -15.20
N ALA A 153 -5.46 2.10 -15.03
CA ALA A 153 -5.19 2.72 -13.73
C ALA A 153 -6.47 2.87 -12.90
N ILE A 154 -7.56 3.36 -13.50
CA ILE A 154 -8.86 3.49 -12.83
C ILE A 154 -9.40 2.13 -12.42
N LEU A 155 -9.40 1.15 -13.34
CA LEU A 155 -9.87 -0.21 -13.05
C LEU A 155 -9.06 -0.84 -11.92
N SER A 156 -7.72 -0.72 -11.98
CA SER A 156 -6.83 -1.22 -10.92
C SER A 156 -7.13 -0.54 -9.58
N GLY A 157 -7.37 0.77 -9.57
CA GLY A 157 -7.73 1.52 -8.38
C GLY A 157 -9.06 1.06 -7.77
N VAL A 158 -10.09 0.86 -8.60
CA VAL A 158 -11.40 0.35 -8.15
C VAL A 158 -11.28 -1.07 -7.60
N THR A 159 -10.54 -1.94 -8.28
CA THR A 159 -10.28 -3.31 -7.80
C THR A 159 -9.56 -3.27 -6.46
N TYR A 160 -8.53 -2.43 -6.30
CA TYR A 160 -7.79 -2.31 -5.04
C TYR A 160 -8.66 -1.76 -3.90
N LEU A 161 -9.51 -0.76 -4.18
CA LEU A 161 -10.47 -0.23 -3.23
C LEU A 161 -11.46 -1.31 -2.76
N ALA A 162 -12.04 -2.06 -3.70
CA ALA A 162 -12.95 -3.15 -3.37
C ALA A 162 -12.26 -4.25 -2.56
N MET A 163 -11.03 -4.62 -2.94
CA MET A 163 -10.22 -5.63 -2.26
C MET A 163 -9.94 -5.24 -0.80
N VAL A 164 -9.37 -4.05 -0.57
CA VAL A 164 -9.06 -3.55 0.78
C VAL A 164 -10.34 -3.37 1.61
N GLY A 165 -11.43 -2.92 0.99
CA GLY A 165 -12.72 -2.77 1.66
C GLY A 165 -13.25 -4.11 2.21
N ILE A 166 -13.23 -5.16 1.39
CA ILE A 166 -13.68 -6.50 1.80
C ILE A 166 -12.74 -7.09 2.87
N GLU A 167 -11.42 -6.95 2.69
CA GLU A 167 -10.42 -7.41 3.66
C GLU A 167 -10.59 -6.78 5.05
N MET A 168 -11.10 -5.55 5.13
CA MET A 168 -11.40 -4.90 6.40
C MET A 168 -12.77 -5.32 6.97
N VAL A 169 -13.82 -5.29 6.13
CA VAL A 169 -15.21 -5.50 6.58
C VAL A 169 -15.46 -6.95 6.98
N LEU A 170 -14.91 -7.92 6.26
CA LEU A 170 -15.16 -9.34 6.49
C LEU A 170 -14.68 -9.81 7.89
N PRO A 171 -13.43 -9.56 8.32
CA PRO A 171 -13.01 -9.92 9.67
C PRO A 171 -13.76 -9.16 10.77
N LEU A 172 -14.11 -7.88 10.56
CA LEU A 172 -14.92 -7.12 11.51
C LEU A 172 -16.33 -7.70 11.64
N TYR A 173 -16.94 -8.16 10.53
CA TYR A 173 -18.23 -8.83 10.54
C TYR A 173 -18.18 -10.15 11.31
N ILE A 174 -17.16 -10.99 11.04
CA ILE A 174 -16.99 -12.29 11.71
C ILE A 174 -16.76 -12.10 13.23
N GLN A 175 -15.92 -11.15 13.61
CA GLN A 175 -15.57 -10.94 15.02
C GLN A 175 -16.67 -10.20 15.78
N ASN A 176 -17.20 -9.09 15.27
CA ASN A 176 -18.13 -8.25 16.03
C ASN A 176 -19.59 -8.70 15.90
N LEU A 177 -20.01 -9.21 14.74
CA LEU A 177 -21.42 -9.57 14.49
C LEU A 177 -21.68 -11.07 14.66
N ARG A 178 -20.77 -11.93 14.22
CA ARG A 178 -20.88 -13.38 14.46
C ARG A 178 -20.32 -13.82 15.81
N GLY A 179 -19.57 -12.94 16.50
CA GLY A 179 -18.98 -13.24 17.81
C GLY A 179 -17.89 -14.31 17.76
N GLU A 180 -17.31 -14.55 16.58
CA GLU A 180 -16.28 -15.57 16.39
C GLU A 180 -14.89 -15.02 16.70
N SER A 181 -13.95 -15.93 16.98
CA SER A 181 -12.59 -15.53 17.38
C SER A 181 -11.79 -14.96 16.21
N ALA A 182 -10.72 -14.20 16.51
CA ALA A 182 -9.87 -13.63 15.47
C ALA A 182 -9.16 -14.72 14.66
N PHE A 183 -8.81 -15.84 15.28
CA PHE A 183 -8.27 -17.03 14.61
C PHE A 183 -9.25 -17.63 13.61
N HIS A 184 -10.53 -17.79 13.98
CA HIS A 184 -11.54 -18.31 13.07
C HIS A 184 -11.75 -17.38 11.86
N SER A 185 -11.77 -16.07 12.11
CA SER A 185 -11.79 -15.08 11.04
C SER A 185 -10.58 -15.18 10.12
N GLY A 186 -9.37 -15.37 10.66
CA GLY A 186 -8.15 -15.55 9.87
C GLY A 186 -8.20 -16.80 8.99
N LEU A 187 -8.72 -17.91 9.52
CA LEU A 187 -8.90 -19.15 8.77
C LEU A 187 -9.90 -19.02 7.60
N ILE A 188 -10.96 -18.23 7.76
CA ILE A 188 -11.92 -17.97 6.67
C ILE A 188 -11.27 -17.15 5.54
N LEU A 189 -10.36 -16.25 5.87
CA LEU A 189 -9.64 -15.43 4.90
C LEU A 189 -8.51 -16.20 4.19
N LEU A 190 -8.02 -17.27 4.80
CA LEU A 190 -6.85 -18.03 4.35
C LEU A 190 -7.01 -18.65 2.94
N PRO A 191 -8.13 -19.30 2.55
CA PRO A 191 -8.32 -19.80 1.18
C PRO A 191 -8.31 -18.69 0.13
N GLY A 192 -8.93 -17.54 0.43
CA GLY A 192 -8.93 -16.38 -0.47
C GLY A 192 -7.52 -15.87 -0.72
N ALA A 193 -6.72 -15.79 0.35
CA ALA A 193 -5.33 -15.37 0.26
C ALA A 193 -4.37 -16.44 -0.30
N LEU A 194 -4.77 -17.72 -0.40
CA LEU A 194 -3.99 -18.79 -1.04
C LEU A 194 -4.25 -18.91 -2.55
N MET A 195 -5.40 -18.42 -3.03
CA MET A 195 -5.73 -18.39 -4.46
C MET A 195 -5.14 -17.16 -5.19
N PHE A 196 -4.58 -16.21 -4.43
CA PHE A 196 -3.74 -15.12 -4.94
C PHE A 196 -2.36 -15.63 -5.39
#